data_AF-Q1GFZ6-F1
#
_entry.id   AF-Q1GFZ6-F1
#
_cell.length_a   1.000
_cell.length_b   1.000
_cell.length_c   1.000
_cell.angle_alpha   90.00
_cell.angle_beta   90.00
_cell.angle_gamma   90.00
#
_symmetry.space_group_name_H-M   'P 1'
#
loop_
_entity.id
_entity.type
_entity.pdbx_description
1 polymer ?
#
loop_
_entity_poly.entity_id
_entity_poly.type
_entity_poly.pdbx_seq_one_letter_code
_entity_poly.pdbx_strand_id
1 'polypeptide(L)'
;MTLKITKSDEVIEVKNLCVTIYSQPGLGKTSLAFTASRPLLLDFDKGAHRAVDRKDVVQVEDWRDVAGISAGDLAAYDTIVIDTVGKALDTLSADIIRANSKLSYGGALNQQGWGQLGVRFSAFLKLLRSFGKDVVLISHMDEKADGDAIKERLKISGGSKDLVLTDSDVIARISIYNRERHLIFSPTETSFGKDPANIGAMPIPEASAETYATCLSDIITQIKEGMNALSEEQVQRKAEIDWFATKLPEMTSAEEINGVLGRAKKAGKDIQKMVVARAKELGFDFDPEAREYVDPSAALADELDDEIPEFDDADEPESPAMAAE
;
A
#
# COMPACT_ATOMS: atom_id res chain seq x y z
N MET A 1 -3.70 26.87 -12.79
CA MET A 1 -4.49 25.78 -12.17
C MET A 1 -4.18 25.78 -10.67
N THR A 2 -5.19 25.65 -9.82
CA THR A 2 -5.03 25.56 -8.37
C THR A 2 -4.49 24.18 -8.00
N LEU A 3 -3.53 24.12 -7.06
CA LEU A 3 -2.99 22.86 -6.54
C LEU A 3 -4.11 22.09 -5.83
N LYS A 4 -4.40 20.86 -6.25
CA LYS A 4 -5.27 19.95 -5.50
C LYS A 4 -4.44 19.31 -4.39
N ILE A 5 -4.68 19.71 -3.15
CA ILE A 5 -4.03 19.14 -1.96
C ILE A 5 -5.01 18.13 -1.36
N THR A 6 -4.68 16.84 -1.43
CA THR A 6 -5.39 15.81 -0.67
C THR A 6 -4.96 15.90 0.79
N LYS A 7 -5.92 16.04 1.70
CA LYS A 7 -5.65 16.11 3.13
C LYS A 7 -5.33 14.74 3.69
N SER A 8 -4.66 14.70 4.83
CA SER A 8 -4.21 13.45 5.46
C SER A 8 -5.33 12.55 5.97
N ASP A 9 -6.53 13.10 6.10
CA ASP A 9 -7.80 12.47 6.47
C ASP A 9 -8.68 12.21 5.24
N GLU A 10 -8.18 12.46 4.02
CA GLU A 10 -8.85 12.11 2.78
C GLU A 10 -8.21 10.84 2.19
N VAL A 11 -9.07 9.92 1.74
CA VAL A 11 -8.65 8.66 1.11
C VAL A 11 -8.03 8.95 -0.26
N ILE A 12 -6.84 8.41 -0.51
CA ILE A 12 -6.23 8.43 -1.84
C ILE A 12 -6.66 7.16 -2.57
N GLU A 13 -7.69 7.30 -3.41
CA GLU A 13 -8.22 6.18 -4.19
C GLU A 13 -7.22 5.72 -5.27
N VAL A 14 -6.87 4.45 -5.22
CA VAL A 14 -6.04 3.77 -6.21
C VAL A 14 -6.93 3.25 -7.33
N LYS A 15 -6.95 3.98 -8.45
CA LYS A 15 -7.81 3.67 -9.61
C LYS A 15 -7.16 2.71 -10.59
N ASN A 16 -5.87 2.88 -10.80
CA ASN A 16 -5.08 2.10 -11.72
C ASN A 16 -3.72 1.73 -11.15
N LEU A 17 -3.17 0.61 -11.64
CA LEU A 17 -1.93 0.03 -11.17
C LEU A 17 -0.94 -0.16 -12.32
N CYS A 18 0.35 -0.05 -11.99
CA CYS A 18 1.44 -0.59 -12.78
C CYS A 18 1.93 -1.89 -12.13
N VAL A 19 1.69 -3.03 -12.78
CA VAL A 19 2.02 -4.36 -12.27
C VAL A 19 3.15 -4.96 -13.10
N THR A 20 4.29 -5.28 -12.49
CA THR A 20 5.36 -6.04 -13.16
C THR A 20 5.26 -7.52 -12.84
N ILE A 21 5.20 -8.35 -13.89
CA ILE A 21 5.22 -9.81 -13.79
C ILE A 21 6.48 -10.34 -14.46
N TYR A 22 7.28 -11.10 -13.72
CA TYR A 22 8.53 -11.63 -14.25
C TYR A 22 8.76 -13.10 -13.92
N SER A 23 9.44 -13.79 -14.82
CA SER A 23 9.77 -15.21 -14.70
C SER A 23 10.68 -15.69 -15.84
N GLN A 24 11.20 -16.92 -15.73
CA GLN A 24 11.83 -17.63 -16.85
C GLN A 24 10.88 -17.73 -18.07
N PRO A 25 11.42 -17.82 -19.30
CA PRO A 25 10.62 -18.15 -20.50
C PRO A 25 9.80 -19.43 -20.32
N GLY A 26 8.64 -19.51 -20.98
CA GLY A 26 7.79 -20.71 -20.97
C GLY A 26 6.81 -20.84 -19.79
N LEU A 27 6.85 -19.98 -18.77
CA LEU A 27 5.93 -20.07 -17.61
C LEU A 27 4.55 -19.41 -17.82
N GLY A 28 4.22 -19.01 -19.06
CA GLY A 28 2.88 -18.51 -19.40
C GLY A 28 2.58 -17.06 -19.00
N LYS A 29 3.59 -16.18 -18.89
CA LYS A 29 3.40 -14.75 -18.56
C LYS A 29 2.43 -14.04 -19.52
N THR A 30 2.66 -14.18 -20.83
CA THR A 30 1.81 -13.57 -21.87
C THR A 30 0.38 -14.10 -21.78
N SER A 31 0.21 -15.41 -21.59
CA SER A 31 -1.11 -16.04 -21.40
C SER A 31 -1.81 -15.51 -20.15
N LEU A 32 -1.11 -15.42 -19.02
CA LEU A 32 -1.65 -14.83 -17.79
C LEU A 32 -2.07 -13.38 -18.01
N ALA A 33 -1.26 -12.59 -18.73
CA ALA A 33 -1.59 -11.19 -19.00
C ALA A 33 -2.86 -11.02 -19.86
N PHE A 34 -3.18 -12.00 -20.72
CA PHE A 34 -4.43 -12.01 -21.48
C PHE A 34 -5.70 -12.28 -20.65
N THR A 35 -5.53 -12.65 -19.37
CA THR A 35 -6.64 -12.83 -18.42
C THR A 35 -6.99 -11.55 -17.63
N ALA A 36 -6.28 -10.44 -17.89
CA ALA A 36 -6.63 -9.12 -17.35
C ALA A 36 -7.91 -8.56 -18.00
N SER A 37 -8.51 -7.52 -17.39
CA SER A 37 -9.70 -6.88 -17.95
C SER A 37 -9.37 -6.21 -19.29
N ARG A 38 -10.09 -6.61 -20.35
CA ARG A 38 -10.02 -6.08 -21.73
C ARG A 38 -8.59 -5.69 -22.13
N PRO A 39 -7.66 -6.66 -22.23
CA PRO A 39 -6.25 -6.36 -22.37
C PRO A 39 -5.89 -6.06 -23.82
N LEU A 40 -5.06 -5.05 -24.04
CA LEU A 40 -4.33 -4.83 -25.28
C LEU A 40 -2.85 -5.14 -25.05
N LEU A 41 -2.30 -6.07 -25.82
CA LEU A 41 -0.88 -6.40 -25.79
C LEU A 41 -0.09 -5.54 -26.77
N LEU A 42 0.91 -4.80 -26.29
CA LEU A 42 1.99 -4.24 -27.09
C LEU A 42 3.10 -5.28 -27.15
N ASP A 43 3.14 -6.03 -28.25
CA ASP A 43 4.02 -7.17 -28.47
C ASP A 43 5.32 -6.73 -29.14
N PHE A 44 6.35 -6.50 -28.33
CA PHE A 44 7.73 -6.16 -28.74
C PHE A 44 8.60 -7.40 -28.96
N ASP A 45 8.27 -8.55 -28.37
CA ASP A 45 9.04 -9.79 -28.48
C ASP A 45 8.52 -10.76 -29.57
N LYS A 46 7.41 -10.41 -30.22
CA LYS A 46 6.66 -11.20 -31.22
C LYS A 46 6.19 -12.54 -30.68
N GLY A 47 5.97 -12.59 -29.37
CA GLY A 47 5.62 -13.78 -28.61
C GLY A 47 4.13 -14.03 -28.50
N ALA A 48 3.25 -13.15 -28.95
CA ALA A 48 1.82 -13.32 -28.71
C ALA A 48 1.22 -14.57 -29.36
N HIS A 49 1.80 -15.05 -30.47
CA HIS A 49 1.31 -16.20 -31.21
C HIS A 49 1.39 -17.53 -30.44
N ARG A 50 2.26 -17.62 -29.42
CA ARG A 50 2.43 -18.81 -28.56
C ARG A 50 1.59 -18.76 -27.29
N ALA A 51 0.85 -17.67 -27.06
CA ALA A 51 0.04 -17.50 -25.85
C ALA A 51 -1.30 -18.22 -25.94
N VAL A 52 -1.77 -18.69 -24.79
CA VAL A 52 -3.12 -19.26 -24.63
C VAL A 52 -4.13 -18.12 -24.53
N ASP A 53 -5.31 -18.29 -25.13
CA ASP A 53 -6.41 -17.32 -25.12
C ASP A 53 -6.04 -15.91 -25.55
N ARG A 54 -5.18 -15.82 -26.58
CA ARG A 54 -4.71 -14.57 -27.18
C ARG A 54 -5.85 -13.58 -27.42
N LYS A 55 -5.70 -12.36 -26.90
CA LYS A 55 -6.61 -11.22 -27.13
C LYS A 55 -6.06 -10.28 -28.21
N ASP A 56 -6.43 -9.01 -28.17
CA ASP A 56 -5.98 -8.00 -29.13
C ASP A 56 -4.51 -7.66 -28.92
N VAL A 57 -3.80 -7.48 -30.03
CA VAL A 57 -2.34 -7.30 -30.04
C VAL A 57 -1.95 -6.23 -31.06
N VAL A 58 -1.04 -5.35 -30.66
CA VAL A 58 -0.23 -4.52 -31.54
C VAL A 58 1.13 -5.18 -31.68
N GLN A 59 1.46 -5.65 -32.88
CA GLN A 59 2.81 -6.13 -33.20
C GLN A 59 3.70 -4.90 -33.37
N VAL A 60 4.61 -4.65 -32.42
CA VAL A 60 5.44 -3.45 -32.41
C VAL A 60 6.77 -3.76 -33.08
N GLU A 61 7.02 -3.13 -34.23
CA GLU A 61 8.28 -3.24 -34.96
C GLU A 61 9.23 -2.10 -34.59
N ASP A 62 8.66 -0.92 -34.35
CA ASP A 62 9.38 0.32 -34.08
C ASP A 62 8.71 1.11 -32.96
N TRP A 63 9.48 1.89 -32.18
CA TRP A 63 8.92 2.70 -31.11
C TRP A 63 7.86 3.69 -31.63
N ARG A 64 7.99 4.15 -32.88
CA ARG A 64 7.03 5.05 -33.54
C ARG A 64 5.63 4.48 -33.63
N ASP A 65 5.48 3.15 -33.66
CA ASP A 65 4.17 2.47 -33.73
C ASP A 65 3.33 2.75 -32.47
N VAL A 66 4.00 3.02 -31.34
CA VAL A 66 3.36 3.26 -30.04
C VAL A 66 3.60 4.67 -29.49
N ALA A 67 4.54 5.42 -30.07
CA ALA A 67 4.90 6.75 -29.59
C ALA A 67 3.74 7.76 -29.64
N GLY A 68 2.83 7.58 -30.60
CA GLY A 68 1.68 8.46 -30.84
C GLY A 68 0.37 7.98 -30.22
N ILE A 69 0.41 6.96 -29.34
CA ILE A 69 -0.81 6.36 -28.79
C ILE A 69 -1.67 7.39 -28.07
N SER A 70 -2.96 7.42 -28.38
CA SER A 70 -3.93 8.36 -27.83
C SER A 70 -4.94 7.68 -26.92
N ALA A 71 -5.66 8.49 -26.14
CA ALA A 71 -6.79 8.00 -25.35
C ALA A 71 -7.88 7.34 -26.21
N GLY A 72 -8.05 7.81 -27.46
CA GLY A 72 -9.03 7.27 -28.41
C GLY A 72 -8.67 5.86 -28.87
N ASP A 73 -7.39 5.62 -29.17
CA ASP A 73 -6.90 4.29 -29.57
C ASP A 73 -7.10 3.26 -28.44
N LEU A 74 -7.04 3.74 -27.18
CA LEU A 74 -7.13 2.91 -25.99
C LEU A 74 -8.52 2.89 -25.35
N ALA A 75 -9.52 3.53 -25.94
CA ALA A 75 -10.85 3.65 -25.35
C ALA A 75 -11.51 2.29 -25.09
N ALA A 76 -11.20 1.29 -25.92
CA ALA A 76 -11.78 -0.04 -25.85
C ALA A 76 -11.06 -1.02 -24.90
N TYR A 77 -10.04 -0.58 -24.17
CA TYR A 77 -9.21 -1.45 -23.33
C TYR A 77 -9.12 -0.91 -21.92
N ASP A 78 -9.05 -1.77 -20.91
CA ASP A 78 -8.85 -1.35 -19.51
C ASP A 78 -7.39 -1.55 -19.09
N THR A 79 -6.74 -2.57 -19.66
CA THR A 79 -5.36 -2.95 -19.34
C THR A 79 -4.46 -2.89 -20.57
N ILE A 80 -3.30 -2.27 -20.44
CA ILE A 80 -2.24 -2.27 -21.46
C ILE A 80 -1.10 -3.16 -21.00
N VAL A 81 -0.80 -4.19 -21.78
CA VAL A 81 0.28 -5.14 -21.49
C VAL A 81 1.50 -4.79 -22.36
N ILE A 82 2.69 -4.68 -21.77
CA ILE A 82 3.95 -4.48 -22.48
C ILE A 82 4.76 -5.78 -22.40
N ASP A 83 4.89 -6.50 -23.52
CA ASP A 83 5.59 -7.79 -23.59
C ASP A 83 6.72 -7.79 -24.64
N THR A 84 8.00 -7.90 -24.30
CA THR A 84 8.57 -7.73 -22.95
C THR A 84 9.08 -6.31 -22.76
N VAL A 85 9.14 -5.84 -21.53
CA VAL A 85 9.71 -4.53 -21.18
C VAL A 85 11.17 -4.40 -21.59
N GLY A 86 11.96 -5.49 -21.47
CA GLY A 86 13.34 -5.49 -21.95
C GLY A 86 13.41 -5.16 -23.45
N LYS A 87 12.54 -5.78 -24.24
CA LYS A 87 12.50 -5.54 -25.69
C LYS A 87 11.92 -4.17 -26.05
N ALA A 88 10.94 -3.68 -25.29
CA ALA A 88 10.43 -2.33 -25.42
C ALA A 88 11.52 -1.26 -25.18
N LEU A 89 12.36 -1.45 -24.16
CA LEU A 89 13.50 -0.58 -23.88
C LEU A 89 14.58 -0.64 -24.96
N ASP A 90 14.84 -1.82 -25.54
CA ASP A 90 15.75 -1.95 -26.68
C ASP A 90 15.23 -1.17 -27.90
N THR A 91 13.94 -1.31 -28.21
CA THR A 91 13.29 -0.61 -29.33
C THR A 91 13.28 0.91 -29.12
N LEU A 92 13.02 1.38 -27.89
CA LEU A 92 13.13 2.80 -27.53
C LEU A 92 14.58 3.31 -27.60
N SER A 93 15.54 2.48 -27.19
CA SER A 93 16.97 2.83 -27.30
C SER A 93 17.37 3.07 -28.74
N ALA A 94 16.94 2.19 -29.67
CA ALA A 94 17.18 2.37 -31.09
C ALA A 94 16.54 3.67 -31.63
N ASP A 95 15.33 3.99 -31.20
CA ASP A 95 14.66 5.25 -31.57
C ASP A 95 15.41 6.49 -31.05
N ILE A 96 15.91 6.45 -29.81
CA ILE A 96 16.73 7.53 -29.24
C ILE A 96 18.00 7.75 -30.04
N ILE A 97 18.74 6.68 -30.35
CA ILE A 97 19.98 6.75 -31.12
C ILE A 97 19.71 7.32 -32.52
N ARG A 98 18.62 6.88 -33.16
CA ARG A 98 18.18 7.39 -34.46
C ARG A 98 17.83 8.88 -34.41
N ALA A 99 17.12 9.32 -33.38
CA ALA A 99 16.71 10.72 -33.22
C ALA A 99 17.91 11.63 -32.87
N ASN A 100 18.88 11.14 -32.10
CA ASN A 100 20.07 11.88 -31.72
C ASN A 100 21.28 10.97 -31.52
N SER A 101 22.10 10.84 -32.56
CA SER A 101 23.28 9.96 -32.56
C SER A 101 24.34 10.34 -31.51
N LYS A 102 24.36 11.59 -31.01
CA LYS A 102 25.26 12.06 -29.94
C LYS A 102 24.99 11.41 -28.59
N LEU A 103 23.82 10.80 -28.42
CA LEU A 103 23.45 10.04 -27.22
C LEU A 103 23.91 8.59 -27.28
N SER A 104 24.70 8.25 -28.28
CA SER A 104 25.30 6.94 -28.46
C SER A 104 26.82 7.02 -28.54
N TYR A 105 27.48 5.93 -28.20
CA TYR A 105 28.89 5.69 -28.46
C TYR A 105 29.06 4.22 -28.84
N GLY A 106 29.71 3.94 -29.98
CA GLY A 106 29.91 2.57 -30.45
C GLY A 106 28.62 1.79 -30.75
N GLY A 107 27.52 2.48 -31.07
CA GLY A 107 26.23 1.85 -31.36
C GLY A 107 25.38 1.51 -30.14
N ALA A 108 25.84 1.82 -28.93
CA ALA A 108 25.08 1.70 -27.69
C ALA A 108 24.83 3.07 -27.06
N LEU A 109 23.82 3.19 -26.19
CA LEU A 109 23.56 4.43 -25.46
C LEU A 109 24.73 4.81 -24.55
N ASN A 110 25.10 6.09 -24.57
CA ASN A 110 26.00 6.66 -23.56
C ASN A 110 25.20 7.06 -22.30
N GLN A 111 25.88 7.58 -21.27
CA GLN A 111 25.23 7.94 -19.99
C GLN A 111 24.04 8.90 -20.15
N GLN A 112 24.14 9.90 -21.03
CA GLN A 112 23.04 10.83 -21.31
C GLN A 112 21.90 10.13 -22.06
N GLY A 113 22.23 9.22 -22.98
CA GLY A 113 21.26 8.38 -23.67
C GLY A 113 20.46 7.48 -22.73
N TRP A 114 21.12 6.86 -21.74
CA TRP A 114 20.45 6.09 -20.70
C TRP A 114 19.52 6.94 -19.84
N GLY A 115 19.94 8.18 -19.50
CA GLY A 115 19.08 9.14 -18.82
C GLY A 115 17.83 9.48 -19.64
N GLN A 116 17.98 9.72 -20.94
CA GLN A 116 16.85 10.00 -21.83
C GLN A 116 15.93 8.78 -22.01
N LEU A 117 16.49 7.57 -22.08
CA LEU A 117 15.73 6.32 -22.14
C LEU A 117 14.77 6.22 -20.96
N GLY A 118 15.29 6.44 -19.74
CA GLY A 118 14.48 6.41 -18.53
C GLY A 118 13.36 7.44 -18.55
N VAL A 119 13.70 8.71 -18.85
CA VAL A 119 12.69 9.78 -18.92
C VAL A 119 11.58 9.47 -19.91
N ARG A 120 11.93 9.00 -21.12
CA ARG A 120 10.94 8.70 -22.17
C ARG A 120 10.08 7.50 -21.81
N PHE A 121 10.66 6.46 -21.23
CA PHE A 121 9.89 5.27 -20.84
C PHE A 121 8.94 5.56 -19.67
N SER A 122 9.41 6.24 -18.61
CA SER A 122 8.52 6.67 -17.51
C SER A 122 7.42 7.61 -17.99
N ALA A 123 7.72 8.51 -18.94
CA ALA A 123 6.70 9.38 -19.53
C ALA A 123 5.64 8.57 -20.30
N PHE A 124 6.04 7.52 -21.02
CA PHE A 124 5.13 6.62 -21.70
C PHE A 124 4.22 5.87 -20.71
N LEU A 125 4.77 5.30 -19.63
CA LEU A 125 3.96 4.64 -18.59
C LEU A 125 2.98 5.61 -17.92
N LYS A 126 3.42 6.85 -17.63
CA LYS A 126 2.56 7.91 -17.09
C LYS A 126 1.46 8.32 -18.07
N LEU A 127 1.74 8.36 -19.36
CA LEU A 127 0.73 8.65 -20.40
C LEU A 127 -0.36 7.59 -20.38
N LEU A 128 0.00 6.31 -20.44
CA LEU A 128 -0.97 5.21 -20.38
C LEU A 128 -1.83 5.26 -19.12
N ARG A 129 -1.20 5.48 -17.95
CA ARG A 129 -1.92 5.63 -16.69
C ARG A 129 -2.81 6.88 -16.65
N SER A 130 -2.43 7.98 -17.31
CA SER A 130 -3.26 9.18 -17.36
C SER A 130 -4.56 8.98 -18.14
N PHE A 131 -4.63 7.96 -18.99
CA PHE A 131 -5.86 7.51 -19.65
C PHE A 131 -6.71 6.57 -18.78
N GLY A 132 -6.35 6.39 -17.51
CA GLY A 132 -7.07 5.54 -16.56
C GLY A 132 -6.84 4.05 -16.76
N LYS A 133 -5.79 3.65 -17.50
CA LYS A 133 -5.50 2.24 -17.79
C LYS A 133 -4.63 1.62 -16.70
N ASP A 134 -4.88 0.34 -16.43
CA ASP A 134 -3.89 -0.50 -15.77
C ASP A 134 -2.76 -0.82 -16.75
N VAL A 135 -1.54 -0.92 -16.25
CA VAL A 135 -0.37 -1.24 -17.05
C VAL A 135 0.28 -2.50 -16.51
N VAL A 136 0.42 -3.52 -17.36
CA VAL A 136 1.09 -4.79 -17.01
C VAL A 136 2.41 -4.87 -17.76
N LEU A 137 3.50 -4.97 -17.01
CA LEU A 137 4.86 -5.04 -17.50
C LEU A 137 5.34 -6.48 -17.44
N ILE A 138 5.56 -7.12 -18.60
CA ILE A 138 6.10 -8.48 -18.65
C ILE A 138 7.62 -8.42 -18.80
N SER A 139 8.32 -9.18 -17.97
CA SER A 139 9.78 -9.28 -18.05
C SER A 139 10.28 -10.72 -17.95
N HIS A 140 11.39 -10.98 -18.61
CA HIS A 140 12.16 -12.20 -18.37
C HIS A 140 12.98 -12.05 -17.08
N MET A 141 13.31 -13.18 -16.47
CA MET A 141 14.26 -13.21 -15.36
C MET A 141 15.62 -13.71 -15.81
N ASP A 142 16.65 -13.29 -15.08
CA ASP A 142 18.02 -13.78 -15.17
C ASP A 142 18.50 -14.14 -13.76
N GLU A 143 19.39 -15.12 -13.67
CA GLU A 143 19.95 -15.60 -12.41
C GLU A 143 21.37 -15.09 -12.25
N LYS A 144 21.64 -14.42 -11.14
CA LYS A 144 22.99 -13.93 -10.82
C LYS A 144 23.49 -14.61 -9.55
N ALA A 145 24.68 -15.18 -9.64
CA ALA A 145 25.40 -15.65 -8.46
C ALA A 145 25.83 -14.45 -7.60
N ASP A 146 25.60 -14.54 -6.30
CA ASP A 146 26.03 -13.56 -5.30
C ASP A 146 26.50 -14.31 -4.04
N GLY A 147 27.81 -14.52 -3.96
CA GLY A 147 28.40 -15.46 -3.00
C GLY A 147 27.87 -16.88 -3.25
N ASP A 148 27.29 -17.48 -2.22
CA ASP A 148 26.71 -18.84 -2.26
C ASP A 148 25.22 -18.85 -2.68
N ALA A 149 24.60 -17.67 -2.87
CA ALA A 149 23.19 -17.55 -3.22
C ALA A 149 22.97 -17.23 -4.70
N ILE A 150 21.89 -17.77 -5.27
CA ILE A 150 21.41 -17.41 -6.61
C ILE A 150 20.29 -16.38 -6.44
N LYS A 151 20.49 -15.21 -7.06
CA LYS A 151 19.58 -14.07 -7.03
C LYS A 151 18.86 -13.95 -8.37
N GLU A 152 17.53 -13.99 -8.33
CA GLU A 152 16.68 -13.79 -9.50
C GLU A 152 16.49 -12.30 -9.75
N ARG A 153 16.72 -11.86 -10.99
CA ARG A 153 16.70 -10.44 -11.38
C ARG A 153 15.90 -10.26 -12.67
N LEU A 154 15.31 -9.08 -12.85
CA LEU A 154 14.73 -8.70 -14.15
C LEU A 154 15.83 -8.67 -15.21
N LYS A 155 15.61 -9.34 -16.33
CA LYS A 155 16.49 -9.33 -17.50
C LYS A 155 16.27 -8.06 -18.32
N ILE A 156 16.72 -6.94 -17.77
CA ILE A 156 16.62 -5.60 -18.36
C ILE A 156 18.03 -5.00 -18.42
N SER A 157 18.33 -4.34 -19.54
CA SER A 157 19.62 -3.71 -19.80
C SER A 157 19.77 -2.37 -19.04
N GLY A 158 20.99 -2.11 -18.55
CA GLY A 158 21.37 -0.83 -17.94
C GLY A 158 20.62 -0.47 -16.65
N GLY A 159 20.58 0.83 -16.34
CA GLY A 159 19.88 1.39 -15.17
C GLY A 159 18.35 1.37 -15.27
N SER A 160 17.79 0.97 -16.41
CA SER A 160 16.33 0.93 -16.65
C SER A 160 15.61 -0.09 -15.77
N LYS A 161 16.34 -1.04 -15.17
CA LYS A 161 15.78 -1.95 -14.18
C LYS A 161 15.25 -1.21 -12.96
N ASP A 162 16.02 -0.26 -12.42
CA ASP A 162 15.64 0.48 -11.22
C ASP A 162 14.42 1.37 -11.49
N LEU A 163 14.29 1.84 -12.73
CA LEU A 163 13.09 2.53 -13.19
C LEU A 163 11.85 1.62 -13.15
N VAL A 164 11.93 0.41 -13.72
CA VAL A 164 10.80 -0.54 -13.68
C VAL A 164 10.41 -0.87 -12.24
N LEU A 165 11.39 -1.06 -11.35
CA LEU A 165 11.13 -1.29 -9.93
C LEU A 165 10.45 -0.09 -9.25
N THR A 166 10.85 1.13 -9.62
CA THR A 166 10.32 2.37 -9.04
C THR A 166 8.92 2.72 -9.54
N ASP A 167 8.68 2.57 -10.85
CA ASP A 167 7.41 2.93 -11.49
C ASP A 167 6.32 1.85 -11.34
N SER A 168 6.68 0.66 -10.85
CA SER A 168 5.71 -0.43 -10.55
C SER A 168 5.11 -0.25 -9.16
N ASP A 169 3.79 -0.35 -9.07
CA ASP A 169 3.04 -0.39 -7.82
C ASP A 169 3.10 -1.79 -7.21
N VAL A 170 3.09 -2.82 -8.05
CA VAL A 170 3.11 -4.24 -7.69
C VAL A 170 4.20 -4.95 -8.50
N ILE A 171 4.93 -5.86 -7.86
CA ILE A 171 5.91 -6.71 -8.54
C ILE A 171 5.67 -8.14 -8.10
N ALA A 172 5.45 -9.01 -9.09
CA ALA A 172 5.15 -10.40 -8.85
C ALA A 172 6.01 -11.33 -9.71
N ARG A 173 6.43 -12.44 -9.11
CA ARG A 173 7.19 -13.50 -9.77
C ARG A 173 6.31 -14.70 -10.02
N ILE A 174 6.37 -15.28 -11.22
CA ILE A 174 5.82 -16.62 -11.45
C ILE A 174 6.86 -17.66 -11.04
N SER A 175 6.50 -18.51 -10.10
CA SER A 175 7.30 -19.64 -9.63
C SER A 175 6.53 -20.95 -9.75
N ILE A 176 7.24 -22.07 -9.83
CA ILE A 176 6.64 -23.40 -9.80
C ILE A 176 6.94 -24.02 -8.43
N TYR A 177 5.90 -24.43 -7.72
CA TYR A 177 6.00 -25.21 -6.50
C TYR A 177 5.08 -26.42 -6.63
N ASN A 178 5.57 -27.62 -6.34
CA ASN A 178 4.79 -28.86 -6.47
C ASN A 178 4.07 -29.05 -7.82
N ARG A 179 4.71 -28.62 -8.93
CA ARG A 179 4.16 -28.62 -10.30
C ARG A 179 3.00 -27.64 -10.54
N GLU A 180 2.65 -26.83 -9.56
CA GLU A 180 1.67 -25.76 -9.68
C GLU A 180 2.37 -24.42 -9.86
N ARG A 181 1.81 -23.57 -10.71
CA ARG A 181 2.32 -22.22 -10.93
C ARG A 181 1.72 -21.30 -9.87
N HIS A 182 2.57 -20.49 -9.25
CA HIS A 182 2.17 -19.48 -8.28
C HIS A 182 2.70 -18.11 -8.70
N LEU A 183 1.88 -17.09 -8.47
CA LEU A 183 2.25 -15.69 -8.55
C LEU A 183 2.62 -15.22 -7.14
N ILE A 184 3.88 -14.88 -6.92
CA ILE A 184 4.44 -14.51 -5.60
C ILE A 184 4.73 -13.01 -5.60
N PHE A 185 4.08 -12.27 -4.70
CA PHE A 185 4.20 -10.81 -4.58
C PHE A 185 5.19 -10.40 -3.48
N SER A 186 5.33 -11.22 -2.44
CA SER A 186 6.24 -10.93 -1.35
C SER A 186 7.70 -10.97 -1.81
N PRO A 187 8.51 -9.96 -1.47
CA PRO A 187 9.94 -9.99 -1.74
C PRO A 187 10.63 -11.08 -0.91
N THR A 188 11.73 -11.62 -1.44
CA THR A 188 12.63 -12.50 -0.69
C THR A 188 14.05 -11.96 -0.77
N GLU A 189 14.99 -12.54 -0.03
CA GLU A 189 16.41 -12.18 -0.13
C GLU A 189 16.98 -12.37 -1.55
N THR A 190 16.39 -13.32 -2.29
CA THR A 190 16.85 -13.74 -3.61
C THR A 190 15.99 -13.20 -4.75
N SER A 191 14.75 -12.76 -4.50
CA SER A 191 13.79 -12.39 -5.56
C SER A 191 13.09 -11.05 -5.27
N PHE A 192 12.73 -10.33 -6.33
CA PHE A 192 11.98 -9.08 -6.22
C PHE A 192 10.51 -9.36 -5.96
N GLY A 193 9.92 -8.53 -5.10
CA GLY A 193 8.50 -8.51 -4.85
C GLY A 193 8.09 -7.15 -4.31
N LYS A 194 6.87 -6.73 -4.64
CA LYS A 194 6.24 -5.54 -4.08
C LYS A 194 4.77 -5.87 -3.88
N ASP A 195 4.38 -5.96 -2.62
CA ASP A 195 3.08 -6.44 -2.18
C ASP A 195 2.35 -5.37 -1.36
N PRO A 196 1.82 -4.32 -2.02
CA PRO A 196 1.21 -3.20 -1.32
C PRO A 196 -0.09 -3.56 -0.59
N ALA A 197 -0.69 -4.70 -0.91
CA ALA A 197 -1.96 -5.19 -0.35
C ALA A 197 -1.78 -6.43 0.55
N ASN A 198 -0.54 -6.85 0.85
CA ASN A 198 -0.23 -8.05 1.66
C ASN A 198 -0.91 -9.34 1.19
N ILE A 199 -0.98 -9.56 -0.13
CA ILE A 199 -1.58 -10.76 -0.74
C ILE A 199 -0.72 -12.01 -0.53
N GLY A 200 0.60 -11.86 -0.47
CA GLY A 200 1.53 -12.96 -0.31
C GLY A 200 1.79 -13.69 -1.64
N ALA A 201 1.08 -14.80 -1.84
CA ALA A 201 1.20 -15.63 -3.03
C ALA A 201 -0.17 -16.20 -3.43
N MET A 202 -0.41 -16.26 -4.74
CA MET A 202 -1.66 -16.75 -5.33
C MET A 202 -1.37 -17.88 -6.32
N PRO A 203 -2.13 -18.99 -6.30
CA PRO A 203 -2.02 -20.00 -7.34
C PRO A 203 -2.50 -19.43 -8.68
N ILE A 204 -1.84 -19.82 -9.77
CA ILE A 204 -2.29 -19.55 -11.14
C ILE A 204 -3.03 -20.82 -11.59
N PRO A 205 -4.35 -20.75 -11.83
CA PRO A 205 -5.12 -21.90 -12.30
C PRO A 205 -4.58 -22.46 -13.61
N GLU A 206 -4.87 -23.73 -13.88
CA GLU A 206 -4.60 -24.30 -15.20
C GLU A 206 -5.47 -23.64 -16.27
N ALA A 207 -4.94 -23.56 -17.50
CA ALA A 207 -5.61 -22.81 -18.57
C ALA A 207 -6.99 -23.38 -18.95
N SER A 208 -7.26 -24.65 -18.63
CA SER A 208 -8.57 -25.27 -18.86
C SER A 208 -9.59 -24.97 -17.75
N ALA A 209 -9.19 -24.36 -16.64
CA ALA A 209 -10.09 -24.01 -15.56
C ALA A 209 -10.87 -22.73 -15.90
N GLU A 210 -12.16 -22.66 -15.53
CA GLU A 210 -12.99 -21.47 -15.75
C GLU A 210 -12.42 -20.23 -15.05
N THR A 211 -11.81 -20.41 -13.88
CA THR A 211 -11.16 -19.35 -13.10
C THR A 211 -9.89 -18.80 -13.75
N TYR A 212 -9.34 -19.45 -14.78
CA TYR A 212 -8.19 -18.93 -15.50
C TYR A 212 -8.55 -17.68 -16.31
N ALA A 213 -9.74 -17.65 -16.92
CA ALA A 213 -10.13 -16.63 -17.88
C ALA A 213 -10.07 -15.19 -17.34
N THR A 214 -10.27 -15.02 -16.03
CA THR A 214 -10.26 -13.73 -15.32
C THR A 214 -9.14 -13.62 -14.29
N CYS A 215 -8.22 -14.59 -14.23
CA CYS A 215 -7.24 -14.73 -13.15
C CYS A 215 -6.50 -13.42 -12.81
N LEU A 216 -5.88 -12.77 -13.80
CA LEU A 216 -5.15 -11.52 -13.56
C LEU A 216 -6.09 -10.34 -13.31
N SER A 217 -7.28 -10.33 -13.91
CA SER A 217 -8.31 -9.30 -13.65
C SER A 217 -8.76 -9.33 -12.18
N ASP A 218 -9.01 -10.52 -11.64
CA ASP A 218 -9.46 -10.73 -10.27
C ASP A 218 -8.36 -10.36 -9.28
N ILE A 219 -7.11 -10.74 -9.59
CA ILE A 219 -5.92 -10.36 -8.80
C ILE A 219 -5.74 -8.83 -8.76
N ILE A 220 -5.82 -8.15 -9.91
CA ILE A 220 -5.69 -6.69 -9.97
C ILE A 220 -6.80 -6.01 -9.16
N THR A 221 -8.03 -6.50 -9.26
CA THR A 221 -9.18 -6.01 -8.48
C THR A 221 -8.93 -6.19 -6.99
N GLN A 222 -8.52 -7.39 -6.56
CA GLN A 222 -8.19 -7.69 -5.16
C GLN A 222 -7.07 -6.80 -4.60
N ILE A 223 -6.04 -6.50 -5.40
CA ILE A 223 -4.96 -5.58 -5.00
C ILE A 223 -5.53 -4.18 -4.79
N LYS A 224 -6.34 -3.66 -5.73
CA LYS A 224 -6.93 -2.32 -5.62
C LYS A 224 -7.82 -2.22 -4.38
N GLU A 225 -8.66 -3.21 -4.14
CA GLU A 225 -9.53 -3.29 -2.95
C GLU A 225 -8.69 -3.29 -1.66
N GLY A 226 -7.65 -4.12 -1.59
CA GLY A 226 -6.75 -4.15 -0.43
C GLY A 226 -6.03 -2.82 -0.19
N MET A 227 -5.54 -2.16 -1.25
CA MET A 227 -4.89 -0.85 -1.13
C MET A 227 -5.86 0.24 -0.68
N ASN A 228 -7.09 0.26 -1.20
CA ASN A 228 -8.10 1.24 -0.81
C ASN A 228 -8.59 1.01 0.62
N ALA A 229 -8.78 -0.24 1.05
CA ALA A 229 -9.13 -0.58 2.42
C ALA A 229 -8.04 -0.12 3.42
N LEU A 230 -6.76 -0.35 3.10
CA LEU A 230 -5.64 0.14 3.91
C LEU A 230 -5.62 1.67 3.99
N SER A 231 -5.97 2.37 2.90
CA SER A 231 -6.07 3.83 2.93
C SER A 231 -7.23 4.31 3.82
N GLU A 232 -8.38 3.62 3.83
CA GLU A 232 -9.50 3.94 4.71
C GLU A 232 -9.16 3.70 6.19
N GLU A 233 -8.52 2.58 6.51
CA GLU A 233 -8.05 2.27 7.87
C GLU A 233 -7.05 3.32 8.38
N GLN A 234 -6.14 3.78 7.50
CA GLN A 234 -5.18 4.84 7.83
C GLN A 234 -5.88 6.16 8.17
N VAL A 235 -6.89 6.55 7.38
CA VAL A 235 -7.69 7.75 7.61
C VAL A 235 -8.47 7.66 8.92
N GLN A 236 -9.17 6.54 9.16
CA GLN A 236 -9.92 6.32 10.39
C GLN A 236 -9.01 6.36 11.61
N ARG A 237 -7.86 5.69 11.54
CA ARG A 237 -6.87 5.70 12.62
C ARG A 237 -6.38 7.11 12.90
N LYS A 238 -6.11 7.90 11.87
CA LYS A 238 -5.70 9.30 12.05
C LYS A 238 -6.80 10.12 12.73
N ALA A 239 -8.06 9.97 12.29
CA ALA A 239 -9.19 10.64 12.92
C ALA A 239 -9.33 10.28 14.40
N GLU A 240 -9.07 9.02 14.78
CA GLU A 240 -9.01 8.60 16.18
C GLU A 240 -7.88 9.30 16.95
N ILE A 241 -6.66 9.32 16.42
CA ILE A 241 -5.52 10.02 17.04
C ILE A 241 -5.87 11.50 17.28
N ASP A 242 -6.41 12.18 16.27
CA ASP A 242 -6.75 13.60 16.35
C ASP A 242 -7.91 13.85 17.36
N TRP A 243 -8.90 12.95 17.40
CA TRP A 243 -9.98 12.99 18.38
C TRP A 243 -9.46 12.85 19.80
N PHE A 244 -8.62 11.84 20.08
CA PHE A 244 -8.03 11.63 21.40
C PHE A 244 -7.10 12.77 21.81
N ALA A 245 -6.29 13.30 20.88
CA ALA A 245 -5.43 14.45 21.14
C ALA A 245 -6.23 15.71 21.54
N THR A 246 -7.42 15.90 20.97
CA THR A 246 -8.28 17.06 21.25
C THR A 246 -9.13 16.85 22.51
N LYS A 247 -9.66 15.64 22.71
CA LYS A 247 -10.64 15.35 23.77
C LYS A 247 -10.05 14.92 25.10
N LEU A 248 -8.90 14.22 25.12
CA LEU A 248 -8.27 13.83 26.39
C LEU A 248 -7.94 15.02 27.31
N PRO A 249 -7.45 16.17 26.81
CA PRO A 249 -7.19 17.34 27.65
C PRO A 249 -8.46 17.93 28.31
N GLU A 250 -9.63 17.75 27.70
CA GLU A 250 -10.91 18.24 28.23
C GLU A 250 -11.48 17.32 29.33
N MET A 251 -11.04 16.06 29.39
CA MET A 251 -11.50 15.09 30.38
C MET A 251 -10.81 15.35 31.72
N THR A 252 -11.60 15.37 32.79
CA THR A 252 -11.14 15.68 34.14
C THR A 252 -11.57 14.66 35.18
N SER A 253 -12.49 13.75 34.85
CA SER A 253 -13.01 12.74 35.79
C SER A 253 -12.63 11.31 35.38
N ALA A 254 -12.60 10.41 36.37
CA ALA A 254 -12.32 8.99 36.14
C ALA A 254 -13.41 8.34 35.25
N GLU A 255 -14.67 8.74 35.40
CA GLU A 255 -15.79 8.26 34.59
C GLU A 255 -15.62 8.59 33.10
N GLU A 256 -15.21 9.82 32.77
CA GLU A 256 -14.94 10.23 31.39
C GLU A 256 -13.78 9.46 30.75
N ILE A 257 -12.71 9.21 31.53
CA ILE A 257 -11.56 8.42 31.09
C ILE A 257 -11.98 6.96 30.86
N ASN A 258 -12.77 6.37 31.76
CA ASN A 258 -13.29 5.01 31.64
C ASN A 258 -14.21 4.85 30.42
N GLY A 259 -15.02 5.87 30.12
CA GLY A 259 -15.89 5.90 28.94
C GLY A 259 -15.16 5.77 27.60
N VAL A 260 -13.87 6.12 27.53
CA VAL A 260 -13.09 6.05 26.28
C VAL A 260 -12.14 4.86 26.17
N LEU A 261 -11.98 4.05 27.22
CA LEU A 261 -11.06 2.88 27.21
C LEU A 261 -11.42 1.86 26.13
N GLY A 262 -12.71 1.60 25.92
CA GLY A 262 -13.18 0.69 24.87
C GLY A 262 -12.83 1.18 23.46
N ARG A 263 -12.92 2.49 23.22
CA ARG A 263 -12.55 3.13 21.96
C ARG A 263 -11.03 3.13 21.75
N ALA A 264 -10.26 3.49 22.78
CA ALA A 264 -8.80 3.46 22.74
C ALA A 264 -8.26 2.05 22.50
N LYS A 265 -8.89 1.03 23.10
CA LYS A 265 -8.51 -0.37 22.92
C LYS A 265 -8.61 -0.81 21.46
N LYS A 266 -9.69 -0.41 20.77
CA LYS A 266 -9.91 -0.71 19.35
C LYS A 266 -8.97 0.06 18.43
N ALA A 267 -8.61 1.30 18.80
CA ALA A 267 -7.83 2.19 17.95
C ALA A 267 -6.31 1.93 17.95
N GLY A 268 -5.76 1.33 19.02
CA GLY A 268 -4.36 0.86 19.03
C GLY A 268 -3.60 1.11 20.34
N LYS A 269 -2.41 0.51 20.46
CA LYS A 269 -1.57 0.61 21.68
C LYS A 269 -1.00 2.01 21.91
N ASP A 270 -0.76 2.77 20.86
CA ASP A 270 -0.34 4.17 20.88
C ASP A 270 -1.42 5.07 21.49
N ILE A 271 -2.67 4.92 21.05
CA ILE A 271 -3.81 5.68 21.61
C ILE A 271 -4.08 5.26 23.07
N GLN A 272 -3.97 3.97 23.40
CA GLN A 272 -4.05 3.51 24.80
C GLN A 272 -3.00 4.21 25.68
N LYS A 273 -1.76 4.39 25.20
CA LYS A 273 -0.72 5.12 25.94
C LYS A 273 -1.09 6.59 26.16
N MET A 274 -1.80 7.23 25.22
CA MET A 274 -2.30 8.61 25.41
C MET A 274 -3.32 8.68 26.56
N VAL A 275 -4.25 7.72 26.63
CA VAL A 275 -5.22 7.64 27.73
C VAL A 275 -4.52 7.39 29.07
N VAL A 276 -3.57 6.45 29.11
CA VAL A 276 -2.78 6.16 30.32
C VAL A 276 -2.00 7.39 30.78
N ALA A 277 -1.39 8.13 29.86
CA ALA A 277 -0.67 9.35 30.18
C ALA A 277 -1.62 10.40 30.79
N ARG A 278 -2.80 10.58 30.21
CA ARG A 278 -3.81 11.52 30.73
C ARG A 278 -4.33 11.12 32.12
N ALA A 279 -4.65 9.84 32.31
CA ALA A 279 -5.10 9.33 33.61
C ALA A 279 -4.03 9.56 34.69
N LYS A 280 -2.76 9.36 34.36
CA LYS A 280 -1.63 9.63 35.25
C LYS A 280 -1.45 11.13 35.56
N GLU A 281 -1.67 12.01 34.59
CA GLU A 281 -1.65 13.47 34.82
C GLU A 281 -2.75 13.91 35.81
N LEU A 282 -3.91 13.25 35.76
CA LEU A 282 -5.04 13.51 36.66
C LEU A 282 -4.89 12.80 38.02
N GLY A 283 -3.89 11.93 38.18
CA GLY A 283 -3.64 11.21 39.43
C GLY A 283 -4.54 9.98 39.64
N PHE A 284 -5.17 9.46 38.59
CA PHE A 284 -6.02 8.26 38.68
C PHE A 284 -5.19 6.98 38.66
N ASP A 285 -5.56 6.06 39.54
CA ASP A 285 -4.97 4.72 39.61
C ASP A 285 -5.80 3.72 38.83
N PHE A 286 -5.15 2.78 38.15
CA PHE A 286 -5.86 1.74 37.40
C PHE A 286 -6.15 0.55 38.30
N ASP A 287 -7.42 0.24 38.50
CA ASP A 287 -7.87 -0.98 39.18
C ASP A 287 -7.81 -2.17 38.20
N PRO A 288 -6.92 -3.16 38.42
CA PRO A 288 -6.81 -4.32 37.55
C PRO A 288 -8.00 -5.30 37.65
N GLU A 289 -8.77 -5.27 38.75
CA GLU A 289 -9.94 -6.14 38.94
C GLU A 289 -11.18 -5.56 38.23
N ALA A 290 -11.48 -4.28 38.46
CA ALA A 290 -12.57 -3.58 37.76
C ALA A 290 -12.22 -3.21 36.30
N ARG A 291 -10.92 -3.17 35.96
CA ARG A 291 -10.36 -2.72 34.67
C ARG A 291 -10.71 -1.27 34.33
N GLU A 292 -10.78 -0.45 35.37
CA GLU A 292 -11.21 0.95 35.33
C GLU A 292 -10.21 1.81 36.10
N TYR A 293 -10.14 3.09 35.75
CA TYR A 293 -9.43 4.10 36.52
C TYR A 293 -10.30 4.57 37.68
N VAL A 294 -9.70 4.70 38.86
CA VAL A 294 -10.33 5.22 40.08
C VAL A 294 -9.57 6.48 40.53
N ASP A 295 -10.31 7.43 41.08
CA ASP A 295 -9.72 8.63 41.69
C ASP A 295 -9.41 8.35 43.17
N PRO A 296 -8.14 8.20 43.56
CA PRO A 296 -7.77 7.94 44.94
C PRO A 296 -8.10 9.13 45.87
N SER A 297 -8.26 10.35 45.34
CA SER A 297 -8.64 11.52 46.14
C SER A 297 -10.15 11.56 46.47
N ALA A 298 -10.99 11.00 45.60
CA ALA A 298 -12.42 10.85 45.86
C ALA A 298 -12.69 9.81 46.95
N ALA A 299 -11.91 8.72 46.99
CA ALA A 299 -11.99 7.70 48.05
C ALA A 299 -11.61 8.26 49.43
N LEU A 300 -10.64 9.17 49.50
CA LEU A 300 -10.25 9.86 50.74
C LEU A 300 -11.28 10.91 51.19
N ALA A 301 -12.05 11.49 50.26
CA ALA A 301 -13.12 12.43 50.59
C ALA A 301 -14.34 11.73 51.18
N ASP A 302 -14.73 10.57 50.63
CA ASP A 302 -15.80 9.73 51.19
C ASP A 302 -15.43 9.18 52.59
N GLU A 303 -14.16 8.81 52.82
CA GLU A 303 -13.70 8.38 54.15
C GLU A 303 -13.64 9.52 55.19
N LEU A 304 -13.45 10.78 54.75
CA LEU A 304 -13.43 11.95 55.64
C LEU A 304 -14.83 12.50 55.97
N ASP A 305 -15.81 12.32 55.09
CA ASP A 305 -17.22 12.69 55.35
C ASP A 305 -17.91 11.70 56.31
N ASP A 306 -17.49 10.42 56.33
CA ASP A 306 -17.96 9.42 57.30
C ASP A 306 -17.35 9.58 58.71
N GLU A 307 -16.33 10.44 58.89
CA GLU A 307 -15.60 10.64 60.15
C GLU A 307 -15.94 11.93 60.91
N ILE A 308 -16.93 12.73 60.47
CA ILE A 308 -17.41 13.88 61.27
C ILE A 308 -18.36 13.36 62.37
N PRO A 309 -17.97 13.37 63.66
CA PRO A 309 -18.91 13.02 64.73
C PRO A 309 -19.95 14.14 64.82
N GLU A 310 -21.24 13.78 64.89
CA GLU A 310 -22.27 14.69 65.41
C GLU A 310 -21.80 15.19 66.80
N PHE A 311 -21.49 16.48 66.92
CA PHE A 311 -21.33 17.10 68.22
C PHE A 311 -22.72 17.18 68.86
N ASP A 312 -22.93 16.33 69.87
CA ASP A 312 -24.10 16.34 70.73
C ASP A 312 -24.09 17.64 71.57
N ASP A 313 -25.02 18.55 71.28
CA ASP A 313 -25.25 19.79 72.04
C ASP A 313 -25.83 19.44 73.42
N ALA A 314 -24.98 19.02 74.36
CA ALA A 314 -25.36 18.81 75.75
C ALA A 314 -24.21 19.15 76.71
N ASP A 315 -23.92 20.44 76.89
CA ASP A 315 -23.45 20.95 78.18
C ASP A 315 -23.67 22.48 78.24
N GLU A 316 -24.84 22.88 78.74
CA GLU A 316 -25.09 24.24 79.22
C GLU A 316 -24.33 24.45 80.55
N PRO A 317 -23.51 25.50 80.72
CA PRO A 317 -22.94 25.82 82.02
C PRO A 317 -23.99 26.48 82.94
N GLU A 318 -24.25 25.84 84.08
CA GLU A 318 -25.10 26.39 85.16
C GLU A 318 -24.65 27.80 85.60
N SER A 319 -25.60 28.73 85.58
CA SER A 319 -25.47 30.09 86.11
C SER A 319 -25.40 30.10 87.66
N PRO A 320 -24.57 30.94 88.30
CA PRO A 320 -24.49 30.99 89.75
C PRO A 320 -25.65 31.78 90.37
N ALA A 321 -26.23 31.22 91.43
CA ALA A 321 -27.29 31.81 92.23
C ALA A 321 -26.83 33.09 92.97
N MET A 322 -27.53 34.21 92.74
CA MET A 322 -27.48 35.38 93.61
C MET A 322 -28.46 35.19 94.78
N ALA A 323 -27.93 35.22 96.00
CA ALA A 323 -28.69 35.36 97.23
C ALA A 323 -29.13 36.82 97.43
N ALA A 324 -30.36 36.99 97.92
CA ALA A 324 -30.94 38.27 98.29
C ALA A 324 -30.69 38.58 99.78
N GLU A 325 -30.13 39.75 100.07
CA GLU A 325 -30.60 40.80 101.01
C GLU A 325 -29.66 42.01 100.96
#